data_AF-A0A5C6RGY7-F1
#
_entry.id   AF-A0A5C6RGY7-F1
#
_cell.length_a   1.000
_cell.length_b   1.000
_cell.length_c   1.000
_cell.angle_alpha   90.00
_cell.angle_beta   90.00
_cell.angle_gamma   90.00
#
_symmetry.space_group_name_H-M   'P 1'
#
loop_
_entity.id
_entity.type
_entity.pdbx_description
1 polymer ?
#
loop_
_entity_poly.entity_id
_entity_poly.type
_entity_poly.pdbx_seq_one_letter_code
_entity_poly.pdbx_strand_id
1 'polypeptide(L)'
;MTRIVVLSEHEASKIVKEAAQIAVSAALNEWERLAKEQEINDPLLTKKEAGALLNVSVSTIDNLYNTGKLTGYRIASSVRFKRSELLEYIEQNQIE
;
A
#
# COMPACT_ATOMS: atom_id res chain seq x y z
N MET A 1 1.22 40.95 27.48
CA MET A 1 2.62 41.28 27.17
C MET A 1 3.01 40.50 25.92
N THR A 2 3.29 41.19 24.81
CA THR A 2 3.71 40.56 23.55
C THR A 2 5.24 40.51 23.53
N ARG A 3 5.83 39.31 23.44
CA ARG A 3 7.28 39.13 23.34
C ARG A 3 7.69 39.13 21.88
N ILE A 4 8.41 40.17 21.45
CA ILE A 4 8.95 40.29 20.10
C ILE A 4 10.36 39.69 20.12
N VAL A 5 10.63 38.77 19.19
CA VAL A 5 11.96 38.18 18.98
C VAL A 5 12.48 38.70 17.63
N VAL A 6 13.63 39.36 17.64
CA VAL A 6 14.30 39.85 16.43
C VAL A 6 15.37 38.83 16.05
N LEU A 7 15.32 38.36 14.80
CA LEU A 7 16.24 37.37 14.25
C LEU A 7 17.02 37.99 13.09
N SER A 8 18.26 37.57 12.90
CA SER A 8 18.97 37.85 11.64
C SER A 8 18.35 37.09 10.47
N GLU A 9 18.56 37.57 9.24
CA GLU A 9 18.09 36.89 8.02
C GLU A 9 18.61 35.45 7.94
N HIS A 10 19.86 35.23 8.35
CA HIS A 10 20.48 33.90 8.36
C HIS A 10 19.78 32.95 9.34
N GLU A 11 19.50 33.42 10.56
CA GLU A 11 18.80 32.62 11.58
C GLU A 11 17.36 32.32 11.17
N ALA A 12 16.64 33.31 10.63
CA ALA A 12 15.29 33.11 10.11
C ALA A 12 15.27 32.09 8.96
N SER A 13 16.19 32.21 8.00
CA SER A 13 16.33 31.27 6.87
C SER A 13 16.64 29.85 7.34
N LYS A 14 17.51 29.69 8.33
CA LYS A 14 17.85 28.40 8.92
C LYS A 14 16.64 27.75 9.58
N ILE A 15 15.90 28.49 10.41
CA ILE A 15 14.71 28.00 11.11
C ILE A 15 13.64 27.57 10.11
N VAL A 16 13.40 28.36 9.06
CA VAL A 16 12.40 28.01 8.03
C VAL A 16 12.80 26.74 7.29
N LYS A 17 14.09 26.57 6.93
CA LYS A 17 14.58 25.35 6.28
C LYS A 17 14.44 24.13 7.17
N GLU A 18 14.81 24.24 8.45
CA GLU A 18 14.67 23.15 9.41
C GLU A 18 13.20 22.77 9.61
N ALA A 19 12.31 23.76 9.77
CA ALA A 19 10.88 23.52 9.88
C ALA A 19 10.31 22.85 8.62
N ALA A 20 10.72 23.29 7.42
CA ALA A 20 10.31 22.67 6.16
C ALA A 20 10.81 21.22 6.05
N GLN A 21 12.07 20.97 6.41
CA GLN A 21 12.65 19.62 6.41
C GLN A 21 11.87 18.70 7.36
N ILE A 22 11.58 19.17 8.58
CA ILE A 22 10.80 18.43 9.57
C ILE A 22 9.40 18.13 9.05
N ALA A 23 8.71 19.12 8.47
CA ALA A 23 7.37 18.94 7.93
C ALA A 23 7.34 17.92 6.79
N VAL A 24 8.31 17.98 5.88
CA VAL A 24 8.44 17.01 4.77
C VAL A 24 8.74 15.62 5.31
N SER A 25 9.69 15.47 6.22
CA SER A 25 10.02 14.17 6.82
C SER A 25 8.82 13.57 7.59
N ALA A 26 8.07 14.40 8.32
CA ALA A 26 6.87 13.96 9.03
C ALA A 26 5.79 13.47 8.04
N ALA A 27 5.60 14.19 6.92
CA ALA A 27 4.68 13.76 5.88
C ALA A 27 5.10 12.42 5.27
N LEU A 28 6.37 12.26 4.88
CA LEU A 28 6.86 11.00 4.30
C LEU A 28 6.66 9.81 5.26
N ASN A 29 7.02 9.98 6.54
CA ASN A 29 6.85 8.92 7.54
C ASN A 29 5.38 8.50 7.72
N GLU A 30 4.45 9.45 7.67
CA GLU A 30 3.03 9.14 7.79
C GLU A 30 2.53 8.33 6.57
N TRP A 31 3.00 8.66 5.37
CA TRP A 31 2.64 7.91 4.17
C TRP A 31 3.19 6.48 4.21
N GLU A 32 4.44 6.30 4.65
CA GLU A 32 5.03 4.98 4.88
C GLU A 32 4.25 4.18 5.92
N ARG A 33 3.81 4.80 7.01
CA ARG A 33 3.00 4.17 8.04
C ARG A 33 1.67 3.67 7.48
N LEU A 34 0.96 4.51 6.72
CA LEU A 34 -0.32 4.17 6.12
C LEU A 34 -0.19 3.04 5.09
N ALA A 35 0.84 3.08 4.25
CA ALA A 35 1.11 2.00 3.29
C ALA A 35 1.39 0.67 4.00
N LYS A 36 2.17 0.70 5.09
CA LYS A 36 2.47 -0.48 5.89
C LYS A 36 1.25 -1.01 6.63
N GLU A 37 0.40 -0.14 7.16
CA GLU A 37 -0.87 -0.53 7.77
C GLU A 37 -1.81 -1.18 6.76
N GLN A 38 -1.84 -0.68 5.53
CA GLN A 38 -2.61 -1.29 4.45
C GLN A 38 -2.08 -2.68 4.08
N GLU A 39 -0.76 -2.87 4.05
CA GLU A 39 -0.14 -4.18 3.79
C GLU A 39 -0.42 -5.18 4.93
N ILE A 40 -0.29 -4.77 6.19
CA ILE A 40 -0.54 -5.63 7.36
C ILE A 40 -2.01 -6.09 7.38
N ASN A 41 -2.93 -5.21 7.00
CA ASN A 41 -4.36 -5.50 7.00
C ASN A 41 -4.86 -6.05 5.67
N ASP A 42 -3.98 -6.43 4.75
CA ASP A 42 -4.37 -6.98 3.44
C ASP A 42 -4.95 -8.41 3.60
N PRO A 43 -6.26 -8.61 3.35
CA PRO A 43 -6.88 -9.90 3.57
C PRO A 43 -6.35 -10.97 2.62
N LEU A 44 -6.05 -12.14 3.19
CA LEU A 44 -5.67 -13.33 2.44
C LEU A 44 -6.91 -14.14 2.06
N LEU A 45 -7.22 -14.15 0.77
CA LEU A 45 -8.37 -14.82 0.19
C LEU A 45 -8.06 -16.26 -0.21
N THR A 46 -9.03 -17.14 -0.02
CA THR A 46 -9.04 -18.49 -0.60
C THR A 46 -9.28 -18.43 -2.11
N LYS A 47 -9.02 -19.55 -2.80
CA LYS A 47 -9.33 -19.67 -4.24
C LYS A 47 -10.80 -19.35 -4.57
N LYS A 48 -11.72 -19.73 -3.67
CA LYS A 48 -13.15 -19.49 -3.85
C LYS A 48 -13.49 -18.00 -3.75
N GLU A 49 -12.92 -17.32 -2.76
CA GLU A 49 -13.09 -15.87 -2.59
C GLU A 49 -12.41 -15.08 -3.71
N ALA A 50 -11.22 -15.50 -4.14
CA ALA A 50 -10.53 -14.92 -5.29
C ALA A 50 -11.35 -15.06 -6.58
N GLY A 51 -11.94 -16.24 -6.82
CA GLY A 51 -12.83 -16.47 -7.96
C GLY A 51 -14.08 -15.59 -7.91
N ALA A 52 -14.68 -15.43 -6.72
CA ALA A 52 -15.82 -14.54 -6.55
C ALA A 52 -15.46 -13.06 -6.79
N LEU A 53 -14.27 -12.62 -6.34
CA LEU A 53 -13.79 -11.26 -6.53
C LEU A 53 -13.51 -10.94 -8.01
N LEU A 54 -12.86 -11.87 -8.72
CA LEU A 54 -12.52 -11.74 -10.14
C LEU A 54 -13.67 -12.12 -11.07
N ASN A 55 -14.82 -12.53 -10.52
CA ASN A 55 -15.97 -13.06 -11.28
C ASN A 55 -15.60 -14.21 -12.25
N VAL A 56 -14.73 -15.13 -11.80
CA VAL A 56 -14.28 -16.30 -12.57
C VAL A 56 -14.42 -17.59 -11.78
N SER A 57 -14.40 -18.72 -12.48
CA SER A 57 -14.40 -20.04 -11.82
C SER A 57 -13.11 -20.29 -11.04
N VAL A 58 -13.20 -21.16 -10.03
CA VAL A 58 -12.03 -21.61 -9.24
C VAL A 58 -10.96 -22.26 -10.13
N SER A 59 -11.36 -22.97 -11.19
CA SER A 59 -10.42 -23.56 -12.15
C SER A 59 -9.66 -22.50 -12.94
N THR A 60 -10.28 -21.36 -13.26
CA THR A 60 -9.59 -20.22 -13.87
C THR A 60 -8.57 -19.63 -12.91
N ILE A 61 -8.89 -19.48 -11.61
CA ILE A 61 -7.92 -19.05 -10.60
C ILE A 61 -6.71 -19.99 -10.54
N ASP A 62 -6.95 -21.29 -10.55
CA ASP A 62 -5.88 -22.28 -10.56
C ASP A 62 -5.00 -22.19 -11.81
N ASN A 63 -5.61 -21.98 -12.98
CA ASN A 63 -4.87 -21.74 -14.21
C ASN A 63 -4.03 -20.45 -14.15
N LEU A 64 -4.61 -19.35 -13.66
CA LEU A 64 -3.91 -18.08 -13.52
C LEU A 64 -2.74 -18.18 -12.54
N TYR A 65 -2.91 -18.89 -11.43
CA TYR A 65 -1.83 -19.19 -10.49
C TYR A 65 -0.74 -20.06 -11.12
N ASN A 66 -1.11 -21.17 -11.76
CA ASN A 66 -0.14 -22.11 -12.36
C ASN A 66 0.63 -21.50 -13.55
N THR A 67 0.02 -20.55 -14.26
CA THR A 67 0.65 -19.80 -15.36
C THR A 67 1.45 -18.59 -14.87
N GLY A 68 1.46 -18.31 -13.56
CA GLY A 68 2.19 -17.19 -12.96
C GLY A 68 1.55 -15.82 -13.17
N LYS A 69 0.30 -15.77 -13.64
CA LYS A 69 -0.46 -14.52 -13.79
C LYS A 69 -1.01 -13.98 -12.48
N LEU A 70 -1.23 -14.85 -11.49
CA LEU A 70 -1.58 -14.48 -10.13
C LEU A 70 -0.53 -14.99 -9.15
N THR A 71 -0.13 -14.13 -8.21
CA THR A 71 0.76 -14.50 -7.12
C THR A 71 -0.03 -15.22 -6.03
N GLY A 72 0.46 -16.39 -5.62
CA GLY A 72 -0.16 -17.20 -4.57
C GLY A 72 0.80 -17.48 -3.43
N TYR A 73 0.33 -17.30 -2.21
CA TYR A 73 1.07 -17.53 -0.97
C TYR A 73 0.65 -18.86 -0.36
N ARG A 74 1.58 -19.82 -0.27
CA ARG A 74 1.31 -21.09 0.42
C ARG A 74 1.32 -20.88 1.93
N ILE A 75 0.21 -21.20 2.57
CA ILE A 75 0.06 -21.28 4.02
C ILE A 75 -0.33 -22.71 4.36
N ALA A 76 0.61 -23.44 4.96
CA ALA A 76 0.54 -24.88 5.18
C ALA A 76 0.22 -25.64 3.87
N SER A 77 -0.95 -26.27 3.78
CA SER A 77 -1.39 -27.07 2.63
C SER A 77 -2.14 -26.29 1.56
N SER A 78 -2.49 -25.02 1.83
CA SER A 78 -3.39 -24.25 0.98
C SER A 78 -2.74 -22.99 0.43
N VAL A 79 -3.10 -22.62 -0.80
CA VAL A 79 -2.70 -21.34 -1.40
C VAL A 79 -3.70 -20.24 -1.01
N ARG A 80 -3.19 -19.05 -0.74
CA ARG A 80 -3.93 -17.83 -0.46
C ARG A 80 -3.48 -16.72 -1.40
N PHE A 81 -4.36 -15.76 -1.63
CA PHE A 81 -4.14 -14.65 -2.55
C PHE A 81 -4.37 -13.35 -1.78
N LYS A 82 -3.47 -12.39 -1.90
CA LYS A 82 -3.69 -11.05 -1.34
C LYS A 82 -4.82 -10.37 -2.10
N ARG A 83 -5.72 -9.68 -1.38
CA ARG A 83 -6.81 -8.96 -2.03
C ARG A 83 -6.28 -7.83 -2.89
N SER A 84 -5.25 -7.11 -2.43
CA SER A 84 -4.61 -6.03 -3.19
C SER A 84 -4.13 -6.48 -4.57
N GLU A 85 -3.36 -7.57 -4.64
CA GLU A 85 -2.82 -8.12 -5.89
C GLU A 85 -3.91 -8.57 -6.87
N LEU A 86 -5.03 -9.09 -6.35
CA LEU A 86 -6.18 -9.44 -7.19
C LEU A 86 -6.85 -8.18 -7.76
N LEU A 87 -6.94 -7.08 -6.99
CA LEU A 87 -7.45 -5.81 -7.48
C LEU A 87 -6.50 -5.18 -8.53
N GLU A 88 -5.19 -5.23 -8.29
CA GLU A 88 -4.19 -4.81 -9.27
C GLU A 88 -4.32 -5.61 -10.57
N TYR A 89 -4.56 -6.92 -10.47
CA TYR A 89 -4.82 -7.76 -11.64
C TYR A 89 -6.06 -7.31 -12.43
N ILE A 90 -7.16 -6.94 -11.76
CA ILE A 90 -8.36 -6.39 -12.41
C ILE A 90 -8.01 -5.11 -13.15
N GLU A 91 -7.33 -4.18 -12.49
CA GLU A 91 -6.96 -2.88 -13.04
C GLU A 91 -6.07 -3.02 -14.30
N GLN A 92 -5.10 -3.92 -14.25
CA GLN A 92 -4.17 -4.16 -15.36
C GLN A 92 -4.82 -4.88 -16.56
N ASN A 93 -5.89 -5.66 -16.34
CA ASN A 93 -6.46 -6.55 -17.36
C ASN A 93 -7.88 -6.15 -17.79
N GLN A 94 -8.42 -5.02 -17.31
CA GLN A 94 -9.76 -4.50 -17.65
C GLN A 94 -10.86 -5.56 -17.56
N ILE A 95 -10.85 -6.36 -16.47
CA ILE A 95 -11.87 -7.37 -16.24
C ILE A 95 -13.10 -6.67 -15.63
N GLU A 96 -14.11 -6.36 -16.45
CA GLU A 96 -15.44 -5.87 -16.03
C GLU A 96 -16.36 -6.99 -15.54
#